data_AF-A0A958VR11-F1
#
_entry.id   AF-A0A958VR11-F1
#
_cell.length_a   1.000
_cell.length_b   1.000
_cell.length_c   1.000
_cell.angle_alpha   90.00
_cell.angle_beta   90.00
_cell.angle_gamma   90.00
#
_symmetry.space_group_name_H-M   'P 1'
#
loop_
_entity.id
_entity.type
_entity.pdbx_description
1 polymer ?
#
loop_
_entity_poly.entity_id
_entity_poly.type
_entity_poly.pdbx_seq_one_letter_code
_entity_poly.pdbx_strand_id
1 'polypeptide(L)'
;RTNQIELNNQQIWNTYRMLNDIEEAFRTLKTDLGLRPIFHQTTDRISGHIFISVLAYHILHSVRYQLKLSNINDSWQTIMFKLSTHYRITTSLQQKNANPIHIRKSTRANPEQLKIYRACNITSTILQTTITTY
;
A
#
# COMPACT_ATOMS: atom_id res chain seq x y z
N ARG A 1 -11.92 10.71 -38.03
CA ARG A 1 -12.73 9.46 -37.87
C ARG A 1 -12.70 9.11 -36.39
N THR A 2 -13.75 9.51 -35.68
CA THR A 2 -13.93 9.41 -34.22
C THR A 2 -14.76 8.17 -33.95
N ASN A 3 -14.15 7.11 -33.43
CA ASN A 3 -14.86 5.86 -33.16
C ASN A 3 -15.08 5.71 -31.65
N GLN A 4 -16.36 5.61 -31.29
CA GLN A 4 -16.96 5.24 -30.00
C GLN A 4 -17.20 6.37 -28.99
N ILE A 5 -18.37 7.01 -29.12
CA ILE A 5 -18.97 7.95 -28.14
C ILE A 5 -20.30 7.35 -27.65
N GLU A 6 -20.25 6.20 -26.98
CA GLU A 6 -21.37 5.71 -26.15
C GLU A 6 -20.83 5.11 -24.85
N LEU A 7 -19.93 5.83 -24.18
CA LEU A 7 -19.72 5.59 -22.77
C LEU A 7 -20.85 6.31 -22.04
N ASN A 8 -21.74 5.54 -21.40
CA ASN A 8 -22.80 6.07 -20.54
C ASN A 8 -22.17 7.08 -19.56
N ASN A 9 -22.79 8.24 -19.31
CA ASN A 9 -22.29 9.26 -18.39
C ASN A 9 -21.82 8.68 -17.04
N GLN A 10 -22.49 7.61 -16.58
CA GLN A 10 -22.09 6.86 -15.40
C GLN A 10 -20.72 6.15 -15.53
N GLN A 11 -20.42 5.56 -16.69
CA GLN A 11 -19.14 4.90 -16.99
C GLN A 11 -18.00 5.91 -17.10
N ILE A 12 -18.27 7.08 -17.70
CA ILE A 12 -17.32 8.19 -17.78
C ILE A 12 -16.97 8.66 -16.36
N TRP A 13 -17.99 8.93 -15.54
CA TRP A 13 -17.81 9.35 -14.15
C TRP A 13 -17.07 8.31 -13.30
N ASN A 14 -17.40 7.03 -13.46
CA ASN A 14 -16.68 5.94 -12.79
C ASN A 14 -15.20 5.88 -13.19
N THR A 15 -14.89 6.11 -14.47
CA THR A 15 -13.51 6.15 -14.98
C THR A 15 -12.74 7.32 -14.39
N TYR A 16 -13.33 8.52 -14.36
CA TYR A 16 -12.70 9.69 -13.73
C TYR A 16 -12.48 9.49 -12.22
N ARG A 17 -13.45 8.91 -11.52
CA ARG A 17 -13.31 8.58 -10.10
C ARG A 17 -12.18 7.58 -9.86
N MET A 18 -12.08 6.56 -10.72
CA MET A 18 -11.00 5.58 -10.66
C MET A 18 -9.64 6.24 -10.88
N LEU A 19 -9.49 7.11 -11.88
CA LEU A 19 -8.25 7.86 -12.14
C LEU A 19 -7.85 8.75 -10.96
N ASN A 20 -8.80 9.49 -10.39
CA ASN A 20 -8.54 10.34 -9.22
C ASN A 20 -8.10 9.52 -7.99
N ASP A 21 -8.76 8.39 -7.74
CA ASP A 21 -8.41 7.46 -6.67
C ASP A 21 -7.02 6.85 -6.87
N ILE A 22 -6.65 6.58 -8.12
CA ILE A 22 -5.32 6.08 -8.51
C ILE A 22 -4.26 7.16 -8.26
N GLU A 23 -4.50 8.39 -8.73
CA GLU A 23 -3.58 9.52 -8.54
C GLU A 23 -3.36 9.83 -7.07
N GLU A 24 -4.44 9.82 -6.28
CA GLU A 24 -4.37 10.03 -4.84
C GLU A 24 -3.58 8.93 -4.14
N ALA A 25 -3.81 7.66 -4.50
CA ALA A 25 -3.06 6.55 -3.95
C ALA A 25 -1.58 6.58 -4.37
N PHE A 26 -1.26 6.95 -5.62
CA PHE A 26 0.11 7.18 -6.06
C PHE A 26 0.76 8.34 -5.33
N ARG A 27 0.02 9.43 -5.08
CA ARG A 27 0.50 10.56 -4.29
C ARG A 27 0.85 10.09 -2.88
N THR A 28 -0.06 9.39 -2.20
CA THR A 28 0.19 8.79 -0.88
C THR A 28 1.38 7.84 -0.88
N LEU A 29 1.46 6.91 -1.85
CA LEU A 29 2.61 6.00 -1.99
C LEU A 29 3.93 6.75 -2.19
N LYS A 30 3.94 7.80 -3.02
CA LYS A 30 5.13 8.62 -3.26
C LYS A 30 5.55 9.40 -2.01
N THR A 31 4.59 9.90 -1.24
CA THR A 31 4.82 10.59 0.02
C THR A 31 5.33 9.64 1.11
N ASP A 32 4.71 8.47 1.27
CA ASP A 32 5.00 7.52 2.35
C ASP A 32 6.24 6.66 2.10
N LEU A 33 6.51 6.24 0.84
CA LEU A 33 7.74 5.50 0.51
C LEU A 33 8.96 6.41 0.27
N GLY A 34 8.82 7.74 0.36
CA GLY A 34 9.91 8.66 0.07
C GLY A 34 10.35 8.66 -1.39
N LEU A 35 9.50 8.18 -2.31
CA LEU A 35 9.70 8.27 -3.77
C LEU A 35 9.41 9.71 -4.24
N ARG A 36 10.16 10.68 -3.72
CA ARG A 36 10.12 12.06 -4.22
C ARG A 36 10.29 12.04 -5.74
N PRO A 37 9.67 12.98 -6.47
CA PRO A 37 9.91 13.13 -7.89
C PRO A 37 11.36 13.56 -8.05
N ILE A 38 12.19 12.59 -8.39
CA ILE A 38 13.51 12.89 -8.89
C ILE A 38 13.26 13.33 -10.32
N PHE A 39 13.48 14.62 -10.59
CA PHE A 39 13.44 15.18 -11.93
C PHE A 39 14.54 14.50 -12.76
N HIS A 40 14.26 13.33 -13.33
CA HIS A 40 15.20 12.60 -14.14
C HIS A 40 15.02 12.96 -15.61
N GLN A 41 16.06 13.55 -16.18
CA GLN A 41 16.14 13.94 -17.58
C GLN A 41 16.69 12.81 -18.49
N THR A 42 16.88 11.59 -17.96
CA THR A 42 17.45 10.44 -18.69
C THR A 42 16.43 9.32 -18.90
N THR A 43 16.37 8.82 -20.14
CA THR A 43 15.37 7.88 -20.67
C THR A 43 15.21 6.61 -19.82
N ASP A 44 16.30 6.05 -19.28
CA ASP A 44 16.26 4.80 -18.49
C ASP A 44 15.53 4.95 -17.15
N ARG A 45 15.67 6.09 -16.48
CA ARG A 45 14.98 6.38 -15.22
C ARG A 45 13.48 6.59 -15.45
N ILE A 46 13.08 7.11 -16.61
CA ILE A 46 11.67 7.26 -17.02
C ILE A 46 11.03 5.88 -17.18
N SER A 47 11.69 4.97 -17.92
CA SER A 47 11.23 3.59 -18.10
C SER A 47 11.08 2.86 -16.75
N GLY A 48 12.05 3.00 -15.85
CA GLY A 48 11.95 2.44 -14.49
C GLY A 48 10.80 3.03 -13.68
N HIS A 49 10.56 4.34 -13.77
CA HIS A 49 9.44 5.00 -13.07
C HIS A 49 8.08 4.51 -13.59
N ILE A 50 7.91 4.40 -14.91
CA ILE A 50 6.70 3.89 -15.53
C ILE A 50 6.45 2.45 -15.08
N PHE A 51 7.48 1.61 -15.11
CA PHE A 51 7.37 0.22 -14.67
C PHE A 51 6.92 0.10 -13.21
N ILE A 52 7.59 0.79 -12.28
CA ILE A 52 7.23 0.78 -10.86
C ILE A 52 5.83 1.35 -10.65
N SER A 53 5.46 2.39 -11.41
CA SER A 53 4.13 2.98 -11.34
C SER A 53 3.06 1.97 -11.76
N VAL A 54 3.22 1.33 -12.93
CA VAL A 54 2.28 0.31 -13.41
C VAL A 54 2.18 -0.86 -12.43
N LEU A 55 3.29 -1.32 -11.85
CA LEU A 55 3.29 -2.38 -10.84
C LEU A 55 2.51 -1.96 -9.58
N ALA A 56 2.79 -0.78 -9.04
CA ALA A 56 2.08 -0.25 -7.89
C ALA A 56 0.58 -0.09 -8.15
N TYR A 57 0.20 0.34 -9.37
CA TYR A 57 -1.20 0.39 -9.79
C TYR A 57 -1.87 -0.99 -9.73
N HIS A 58 -1.23 -2.03 -10.27
CA HIS A 58 -1.80 -3.38 -10.25
C HIS A 58 -1.99 -3.90 -8.82
N ILE A 59 -1.01 -3.66 -7.94
CA ILE A 59 -1.11 -4.04 -6.52
C ILE A 59 -2.26 -3.30 -5.85
N LEU A 60 -2.32 -1.98 -6.00
CA LEU A 60 -3.39 -1.14 -5.45
C LEU A 60 -4.76 -1.58 -5.95
N HIS A 61 -4.91 -1.75 -7.26
CA HIS A 61 -6.17 -2.13 -7.90
C HIS A 61 -6.62 -3.50 -7.41
N SER A 62 -5.70 -4.46 -7.28
CA SER A 62 -5.99 -5.79 -6.73
C SER A 62 -6.53 -5.69 -5.29
N VAL A 63 -5.86 -4.94 -4.42
CA VAL A 63 -6.32 -4.75 -3.03
C VAL A 63 -7.71 -4.09 -2.99
N ARG A 64 -7.91 -3.02 -3.77
CA ARG A 64 -9.21 -2.33 -3.82
C ARG A 64 -10.33 -3.19 -4.37
N TYR A 65 -10.03 -4.02 -5.36
CA TYR A 65 -10.98 -4.96 -5.93
C TYR A 65 -11.44 -5.98 -4.87
N GLN A 66 -10.51 -6.57 -4.11
CA GLN A 66 -10.83 -7.50 -3.03
C GLN A 66 -11.65 -6.85 -1.90
N LEU A 67 -11.29 -5.62 -1.52
CA LEU A 67 -12.05 -4.86 -0.52
C LEU A 67 -13.49 -4.56 -0.98
N LYS A 68 -13.65 -4.19 -2.25
CA LYS A 68 -14.98 -3.92 -2.83
C LYS A 68 -15.86 -5.17 -2.87
N LEU A 69 -15.29 -6.34 -3.18
CA LEU A 69 -16.00 -7.62 -3.11
C LEU A 69 -16.50 -7.93 -1.69
N SER A 70 -15.75 -7.49 -0.67
CA SER A 70 -16.13 -7.61 0.74
C SER A 70 -17.00 -6.45 1.24
N ASN A 71 -17.57 -5.64 0.33
CA ASN A 71 -18.41 -4.47 0.59
C ASN A 71 -17.72 -3.34 1.38
N ILE A 72 -16.39 -3.27 1.33
CA ILE A 72 -15.59 -2.17 1.90
C ILE A 72 -15.35 -1.14 0.78
N ASN A 73 -16.01 0.01 0.86
CA ASN A 73 -15.94 1.09 -0.13
C ASN A 73 -15.16 2.32 0.38
N ASP A 74 -14.31 2.13 1.39
CA ASP A 74 -13.47 3.18 1.97
C ASP A 74 -12.47 3.75 0.94
N SER A 75 -12.13 5.03 1.06
CA SER A 75 -11.06 5.64 0.26
C SER A 75 -9.70 5.03 0.62
N TRP A 76 -8.75 5.07 -0.32
CA TRP A 76 -7.40 4.54 -0.07
C TRP A 76 -6.73 5.19 1.14
N GLN A 77 -6.90 6.49 1.32
CA GLN A 77 -6.41 7.22 2.49
C GLN A 77 -6.99 6.69 3.79
N THR A 78 -8.29 6.39 3.81
CA THR A 78 -8.97 5.83 4.98
C THR A 78 -8.44 4.43 5.30
N ILE A 79 -8.23 3.60 4.27
CA ILE A 79 -7.63 2.26 4.41
C ILE A 79 -6.22 2.38 4.99
N MET A 80 -5.38 3.24 4.43
CA MET A 80 -4.01 3.48 4.92
C MET A 80 -4.02 4.04 6.34
N PHE A 81 -4.92 4.96 6.68
CA PHE A 81 -5.08 5.49 8.02
C PHE A 81 -5.44 4.38 9.02
N LYS A 82 -6.41 3.51 8.69
CA LYS A 82 -6.78 2.35 9.50
C LYS A 82 -5.60 1.39 9.71
N LEU A 83 -4.79 1.18 8.67
CA LEU A 83 -3.61 0.30 8.72
C LEU A 83 -2.39 0.92 9.41
N SER A 84 -2.29 2.26 9.48
CA SER A 84 -1.11 2.98 9.98
C SER A 84 -0.69 2.60 11.41
N THR A 85 -1.64 2.15 12.23
CA THR A 85 -1.40 1.74 13.62
C THR A 85 -0.91 0.29 13.75
N HIS A 86 -0.87 -0.48 12.66
CA HIS A 86 -0.33 -1.83 12.62
C HIS A 86 1.08 -1.81 12.03
N TYR A 87 2.10 -1.91 12.89
CA TYR A 87 3.50 -1.80 12.52
C TYR A 87 4.36 -2.83 13.25
N ARG A 88 5.57 -3.04 12.73
CA ARG A 88 6.58 -3.92 13.32
C ARG A 88 7.61 -3.08 14.06
N ILE A 89 7.74 -3.34 15.36
CA ILE A 89 8.70 -2.66 16.23
C ILE A 89 9.98 -3.49 16.26
N THR A 90 11.12 -2.83 16.07
CA THR A 90 12.44 -3.43 16.30
C THR A 90 13.06 -2.74 17.51
N THR A 91 13.21 -3.49 18.60
CA THR A 91 13.89 -3.03 19.82
C THR A 91 15.31 -3.59 19.81
N SER A 92 16.31 -2.71 19.94
CA SER A 92 17.72 -3.08 20.08
C SER A 92 18.14 -2.89 21.53
N LEU A 93 18.63 -3.94 22.18
CA LEU A 93 19.17 -3.88 23.53
C LEU A 93 20.69 -4.05 23.46
N GLN A 94 21.42 -3.03 23.92
CA GLN A 94 22.87 -3.07 24.05
C GLN A 94 23.24 -3.73 25.38
N GLN A 95 24.00 -4.82 25.34
CA GLN A 95 24.55 -5.45 26.52
C GLN A 95 25.97 -4.92 26.79
N LYS A 96 26.33 -4.76 28.07
CA LYS A 96 27.62 -4.17 28.48
C LYS A 96 28.83 -4.96 27.97
N ASN A 97 28.67 -6.28 27.73
CA ASN A 97 29.74 -7.23 27.35
C ASN A 97 29.29 -8.30 26.33
N ALA A 98 28.25 -8.05 25.52
CA ALA A 98 27.75 -9.02 24.54
C ALA A 98 27.14 -8.33 23.32
N ASN A 99 26.90 -9.09 22.27
CA ASN A 99 26.31 -8.58 21.05
C ASN A 99 24.89 -8.04 21.26
N PRO A 100 24.48 -7.02 20.48
CA PRO A 100 23.16 -6.41 20.63
C PRO A 100 22.04 -7.43 20.36
N ILE A 101 21.06 -7.46 21.26
CA ILE A 101 19.85 -8.26 21.09
C ILE A 101 18.85 -7.45 20.27
N HIS A 102 18.44 -7.97 19.12
CA HIS A 102 17.38 -7.39 18.32
C HIS A 102 16.08 -8.19 18.50
N ILE A 103 15.07 -7.54 19.08
CA ILE A 103 13.72 -8.10 19.24
C ILE A 103 12.83 -7.46 18.19
N ARG A 104 12.28 -8.27 17.27
CA ARG A 104 11.31 -7.80 16.27
C ARG A 104 9.93 -8.33 16.61
N LYS A 105 9.01 -7.43 16.98
CA LYS A 105 7.64 -7.77 17.36
C LYS A 105 6.64 -6.95 16.54
N SER A 106 5.66 -7.61 15.95
CA SER A 106 4.55 -6.94 15.28
C SER A 106 3.46 -6.59 16.31
N THR A 107 2.81 -5.44 16.15
CA THR A 107 1.63 -5.09 16.95
C THR A 107 0.47 -6.06 16.63
N ARG A 108 -0.54 -6.13 17.51
CA ARG A 108 -1.73 -6.95 17.25
C ARG A 108 -2.70 -6.15 16.38
N ALA A 109 -3.21 -6.76 15.32
CA ALA A 109 -4.22 -6.14 14.47
C ALA A 109 -5.51 -5.85 15.27
N ASN A 110 -6.04 -4.64 15.15
CA ASN A 110 -7.34 -4.26 15.72
C ASN A 110 -8.50 -4.84 14.88
N PRO A 111 -9.77 -4.75 15.34
CA PRO A 111 -10.91 -5.32 14.62
C PRO A 111 -11.10 -4.75 13.20
N GLU A 112 -10.83 -3.47 12.99
CA GLU A 112 -10.95 -2.82 11.67
C GLU A 112 -9.89 -3.33 10.69
N GLN A 113 -8.64 -3.46 11.15
CA GLN A 113 -7.53 -4.02 10.36
C GLN A 113 -7.78 -5.49 10.04
N LEU A 114 -8.36 -6.24 10.98
CA LEU A 114 -8.70 -7.65 10.77
C LEU A 114 -9.75 -7.82 9.67
N LYS A 115 -10.72 -6.91 9.55
CA LYS A 115 -11.68 -6.91 8.43
C LYS A 115 -10.97 -6.73 7.09
N ILE A 116 -10.03 -5.78 7.01
CA ILE A 116 -9.22 -5.52 5.80
C ILE A 116 -8.38 -6.76 5.45
N TYR A 117 -7.70 -7.37 6.42
CA TYR A 117 -6.89 -8.57 6.17
C TYR A 117 -7.73 -9.76 5.72
N ARG A 118 -8.88 -9.99 6.35
CA ARG A 118 -9.82 -11.05 5.95
C ARG A 118 -10.36 -10.82 4.53
N ALA A 119 -10.72 -9.58 4.20
CA ALA A 119 -11.18 -9.23 2.86
C ALA A 119 -10.12 -9.49 1.77
N CYS A 120 -8.84 -9.33 2.11
CA CYS A 120 -7.73 -9.64 1.21
C CYS A 120 -7.24 -11.09 1.28
N ASN A 121 -7.87 -11.96 2.08
CA ASN A 121 -7.39 -13.33 2.38
C ASN A 121 -5.94 -13.38 2.91
N ILE A 122 -5.55 -12.39 3.72
CA ILE A 122 -4.22 -12.30 4.34
C ILE A 122 -4.31 -12.67 5.82
N THR A 123 -3.34 -13.45 6.30
CA THR A 123 -3.22 -13.78 7.73
C THR A 123 -2.84 -12.52 8.53
N SER A 124 -3.59 -12.20 9.58
CA SER A 124 -3.31 -11.04 10.45
C SER A 124 -1.99 -11.14 11.21
N THR A 125 -1.45 -12.36 11.35
CA THR A 125 -0.11 -12.59 11.88
C THR A 125 0.90 -12.36 10.76
N ILE A 126 1.25 -11.10 10.53
CA ILE A 126 2.09 -10.72 9.38
C ILE A 126 3.46 -11.40 9.45
N LEU A 127 4.04 -11.55 10.65
CA LEU A 127 5.34 -12.18 10.87
C LEU A 127 5.47 -12.69 12.32
N GLN A 128 6.08 -13.87 12.52
CA GLN A 128 6.38 -14.39 13.85
C GLN A 128 7.36 -13.47 14.61
N THR A 129 7.32 -13.53 15.94
CA THR A 129 8.29 -12.81 16.79
C THR A 129 9.64 -13.48 16.61
N THR A 130 10.64 -12.72 16.16
CA THR A 130 12.00 -13.23 15.98
C THR A 130 12.91 -12.46 16.93
N ILE A 131 13.65 -13.20 17.74
CA ILE A 131 14.72 -12.69 18.58
C ILE A 131 16.01 -13.11 17.88
N THR A 132 16.84 -12.15 17.50
CA THR A 132 18.12 -12.42 16.85
C THR A 132 19.22 -11.77 17.67
N THR A 133 20.11 -12.61 18.18
CA THR A 133 21.42 -12.26 18.72
C THR A 133 22.44 -12.49 17.61
N TYR A 134 23.09 -11.42 17.15
CA TYR A 134 24.29 -11.55 16.31
C TYR A 134 25.52 -11.78 17.16
#